data_AF-A0A1A8XFY1-F1
#
_entry.id   AF-A0A1A8XFY1-F1
#
_cell.length_a   1.000
_cell.length_b   1.000
_cell.length_c   1.000
_cell.angle_alpha   90.00
_cell.angle_beta   90.00
_cell.angle_gamma   90.00
#
_symmetry.space_group_name_H-M   'P 1'
#
loop_
_entity.id
_entity.type
_entity.pdbx_description
1 polymer ?
#
loop_
_entity_poly.entity_id
_entity_poly.type
_entity_poly.pdbx_seq_one_letter_code
_entity_poly.pdbx_strand_id
1 'polypeptide(L)'
;MAPQLTIPRIKEYYQKIFLKDGNFKHADKVIKTGILDCNDPILKSIAFLIIENYGNARDAYNANTGDTNKELYCTFLQEWIDYMKYFYTYGGKCDAKKKLWMKYINEPWEQIEKEFHDNSWCSISTEGFDNSFQSELIPDNCNGHGTISSVIPLSVCFSIFSFVLICIILYKFTPMESWIKCYIRKKKKSLQDINNEGKEELSENSLCNLN
;
A
#
# COMPACT_ATOMS: atom_id res chain seq x y z
N MET A 1 12.74 24.70 -43.50
CA MET A 1 13.01 25.57 -42.33
C MET A 1 12.10 25.11 -41.23
N ALA A 2 12.60 24.39 -40.22
CA ALA A 2 11.76 23.95 -39.11
C ALA A 2 11.31 25.21 -38.34
N PRO A 3 10.01 25.41 -38.10
CA PRO A 3 9.54 26.56 -37.34
C PRO A 3 10.10 26.49 -35.92
N GLN A 4 10.89 27.49 -35.54
CA GLN A 4 11.44 27.61 -34.19
C GLN A 4 10.27 27.71 -33.19
N LEU A 5 10.13 26.74 -32.28
CA LEU A 5 9.14 26.82 -31.22
C LEU A 5 9.54 27.87 -30.20
N THR A 6 8.60 28.73 -29.81
CA THR A 6 8.79 29.67 -28.71
C THR A 6 8.44 28.99 -27.38
N ILE A 7 9.07 29.42 -26.28
CA ILE A 7 8.80 28.94 -24.92
C ILE A 7 7.29 28.97 -24.57
N PRO A 8 6.53 30.05 -24.88
CA PRO A 8 5.09 30.08 -24.64
C PRO A 8 4.33 28.95 -25.35
N ARG A 9 4.73 28.64 -26.59
CA ARG A 9 4.08 27.58 -27.39
C ARG A 9 4.36 26.20 -26.82
N ILE A 10 5.59 25.94 -26.36
CA ILE A 10 5.94 24.68 -25.65
C ILE A 10 5.08 24.49 -24.40
N LYS A 11 4.90 25.57 -23.63
CA LYS A 11 4.06 25.57 -22.42
C LYS A 11 2.62 25.18 -22.76
N GLU A 12 2.05 25.70 -23.85
CA GLU A 12 0.69 25.36 -24.26
C GLU A 12 0.50 23.87 -24.57
N TYR A 13 1.45 23.22 -25.27
CA TYR A 13 1.38 21.77 -25.50
C TYR A 13 1.42 21.01 -24.18
N TYR A 14 2.39 21.33 -23.32
CA TYR A 14 2.53 20.67 -22.03
C TYR A 14 1.27 20.81 -21.17
N GLN A 15 0.68 22.00 -21.14
CA GLN A 15 -0.52 22.26 -20.36
C GLN A 15 -1.73 21.45 -20.83
N LYS A 16 -1.91 21.30 -22.15
CA LYS A 16 -3.02 20.52 -22.72
C LYS A 16 -2.92 19.02 -22.42
N ILE A 17 -1.71 18.49 -22.28
CA ILE A 17 -1.49 17.06 -22.01
C ILE A 17 -1.56 16.77 -20.50
N PHE A 18 -0.82 17.53 -19.70
CA PHE A 18 -0.47 17.14 -18.33
C PHE A 18 -1.14 17.95 -17.23
N LEU A 19 -1.69 19.14 -17.53
CA LEU A 19 -2.26 20.00 -16.50
C LEU A 19 -3.68 19.55 -16.18
N LYS A 20 -3.90 19.16 -14.92
CA LYS A 20 -5.19 18.66 -14.44
C LYS A 20 -6.06 19.82 -13.96
N ASP A 21 -7.26 19.93 -14.51
CA ASP A 21 -8.30 20.87 -14.07
C ASP A 21 -9.19 20.30 -12.94
N GLY A 22 -8.84 19.10 -12.44
CA GLY A 22 -9.58 18.38 -11.41
C GLY A 22 -10.52 17.30 -11.95
N ASN A 23 -10.74 17.23 -13.26
CA ASN A 23 -11.58 16.20 -13.89
C ASN A 23 -10.74 15.21 -14.71
N PHE A 24 -11.04 13.91 -14.56
CA PHE A 24 -10.46 12.85 -15.36
C PHE A 24 -11.42 12.47 -16.49
N LYS A 25 -11.03 12.72 -17.73
CA LYS A 25 -11.92 12.59 -18.91
C LYS A 25 -11.95 11.19 -19.48
N HIS A 26 -10.96 10.37 -19.16
CA HIS A 26 -10.73 9.07 -19.79
C HIS A 26 -10.62 7.93 -18.76
N ALA A 27 -11.07 8.17 -17.54
CA ALA A 27 -10.92 7.26 -16.41
C ALA A 27 -11.67 5.95 -16.63
N ASP A 28 -12.76 5.99 -17.39
CA ASP A 28 -13.57 4.83 -17.79
C ASP A 28 -12.77 3.84 -18.65
N LYS A 29 -11.80 4.32 -19.42
CA LYS A 29 -10.97 3.48 -20.31
C LYS A 29 -9.93 2.64 -19.56
N VAL A 30 -9.61 3.02 -18.33
CA VAL A 30 -8.63 2.34 -17.47
C VAL A 30 -9.07 0.93 -17.10
N ILE A 31 -10.37 0.72 -16.91
CA ILE A 31 -10.94 -0.57 -16.46
C ILE A 31 -10.60 -1.70 -17.45
N LYS A 32 -10.49 -1.37 -18.73
CA LYS A 32 -10.36 -2.37 -19.79
C LYS A 32 -8.95 -2.93 -19.95
N THR A 33 -7.92 -2.30 -19.38
CA THR A 33 -6.51 -2.66 -19.58
C THR A 33 -5.99 -3.73 -18.62
N GLY A 34 -6.82 -4.24 -17.71
CA GLY A 34 -6.41 -5.23 -16.69
C GLY A 34 -5.51 -4.67 -15.59
N ILE A 35 -5.22 -3.36 -15.60
CA ILE A 35 -4.39 -2.71 -14.57
C ILE A 35 -4.97 -2.82 -13.16
N LEU A 36 -6.29 -3.01 -13.03
CA LEU A 36 -6.94 -3.19 -11.73
C LEU A 36 -6.40 -4.41 -10.97
N ASP A 37 -5.87 -5.42 -11.68
CA ASP A 37 -5.26 -6.62 -11.11
C ASP A 37 -3.80 -6.41 -10.65
N CYS A 38 -3.21 -5.24 -10.93
CA CYS A 38 -1.83 -4.95 -10.53
C CYS A 38 -1.74 -4.68 -9.02
N ASN A 39 -0.94 -5.45 -8.28
CA ASN A 39 -0.78 -5.24 -6.84
C ASN A 39 0.12 -4.05 -6.47
N ASP A 40 0.80 -3.44 -7.45
CA ASP A 40 1.66 -2.28 -7.23
C ASP A 40 0.84 -0.97 -7.35
N PRO A 41 0.60 -0.25 -6.24
CA PRO A 41 -0.20 0.97 -6.26
C PRO A 41 0.47 2.12 -7.03
N ILE A 42 1.81 2.14 -7.08
CA ILE A 42 2.57 3.14 -7.84
C ILE A 42 2.35 2.89 -9.33
N LEU A 43 2.51 1.64 -9.78
CA LEU A 43 2.29 1.31 -11.19
C LEU A 43 0.83 1.51 -11.61
N LYS A 44 -0.14 1.17 -10.75
CA LYS A 44 -1.57 1.49 -10.99
C LYS A 44 -1.77 2.98 -11.23
N SER A 45 -1.16 3.82 -10.39
CA SER A 45 -1.26 5.28 -10.51
C SER A 45 -0.61 5.77 -11.81
N ILE A 46 0.58 5.27 -12.14
CA ILE A 46 1.28 5.63 -13.39
C ILE A 46 0.44 5.23 -14.61
N ALA A 47 -0.06 3.99 -14.65
CA ALA A 47 -0.90 3.49 -15.74
C ALA A 47 -2.17 4.33 -15.94
N PHE A 48 -2.84 4.69 -14.84
CA PHE A 48 -3.99 5.60 -14.88
C PHE A 48 -3.62 6.94 -15.53
N LEU A 49 -2.50 7.54 -15.10
CA LEU A 49 -2.02 8.81 -15.66
C LEU A 49 -1.64 8.69 -17.15
N ILE A 50 -1.04 7.58 -17.55
CA ILE A 50 -0.70 7.32 -18.95
C ILE A 50 -1.97 7.35 -19.82
N ILE A 51 -3.04 6.69 -19.40
CA ILE A 51 -4.30 6.62 -20.16
C ILE A 51 -4.97 8.01 -20.24
N GLU A 52 -4.99 8.75 -19.14
CA GLU A 52 -5.49 10.13 -19.12
C GLU A 52 -4.68 11.05 -20.06
N ASN A 53 -3.36 11.04 -19.93
CA ASN A 53 -2.49 11.91 -20.71
C ASN A 53 -2.50 11.54 -22.19
N TYR A 54 -2.60 10.25 -22.53
CA TYR A 54 -2.76 9.79 -23.91
C TYR A 54 -4.05 10.32 -24.54
N GLY A 55 -5.17 10.23 -23.82
CA GLY A 55 -6.44 10.78 -24.28
C GLY A 55 -6.40 12.30 -24.45
N ASN A 56 -5.84 13.02 -23.48
CA ASN A 56 -5.67 14.47 -23.56
C ASN A 56 -4.81 14.89 -24.76
N ALA A 57 -3.69 14.19 -24.97
CA ALA A 57 -2.78 14.46 -26.09
C ALA A 57 -3.46 14.18 -27.44
N ARG A 58 -4.21 13.09 -27.56
CA ARG A 58 -5.02 12.77 -28.75
C ARG A 58 -6.08 13.83 -29.03
N ASP A 59 -6.84 14.21 -28.01
CA ASP A 59 -7.91 15.19 -28.16
C ASP A 59 -7.34 16.55 -28.59
N ALA A 60 -6.20 16.94 -28.00
CA ALA A 60 -5.47 18.13 -28.42
C ALA A 60 -4.90 18.00 -29.84
N TYR A 61 -4.36 16.84 -30.22
CA TYR A 61 -3.87 16.57 -31.57
C TYR A 61 -4.98 16.74 -32.61
N ASN A 62 -6.13 16.12 -32.38
CA ASN A 62 -7.27 16.14 -33.29
C ASN A 62 -7.94 17.52 -33.39
N ALA A 63 -7.95 18.29 -32.30
CA ALA A 63 -8.49 19.65 -32.30
C ALA A 63 -7.64 20.66 -33.09
N ASN A 64 -6.35 20.37 -33.34
CA ASN A 64 -5.40 21.30 -33.95
C ASN A 64 -4.99 20.89 -35.37
N THR A 65 -5.97 20.68 -36.26
CA THR A 65 -5.73 20.21 -37.65
C THR A 65 -4.85 21.11 -38.51
N GLY A 66 -4.81 22.42 -38.24
CA GLY A 66 -3.97 23.40 -38.94
C GLY A 66 -2.59 23.65 -38.31
N ASP A 67 -2.27 23.00 -37.19
CA ASP A 67 -0.98 23.18 -36.52
C ASP A 67 0.07 22.24 -37.12
N THR A 68 1.10 22.82 -37.74
CA THR A 68 2.22 22.07 -38.33
C THR A 68 3.04 21.30 -37.29
N ASN A 69 2.89 21.64 -36.00
CA ASN A 69 3.67 21.09 -34.90
C ASN A 69 2.83 20.18 -33.98
N LYS A 70 1.61 19.79 -34.38
CA LYS A 70 0.75 18.91 -33.57
C LYS A 70 1.40 17.56 -33.20
N GLU A 71 2.37 17.09 -33.98
CA GLU A 71 3.16 15.89 -33.67
C GLU A 71 3.90 15.99 -32.32
N LEU A 72 4.16 17.21 -31.82
CA LEU A 72 4.75 17.43 -30.50
C LEU A 72 3.90 16.90 -29.35
N TYR A 73 2.57 16.77 -29.52
CA TYR A 73 1.74 16.12 -28.52
C TYR A 73 2.17 14.66 -28.30
N CYS A 74 2.51 13.95 -29.38
CA CYS A 74 3.00 12.57 -29.30
C CYS A 74 4.42 12.54 -28.72
N THR A 75 5.30 13.43 -29.16
CA THR A 75 6.68 13.52 -28.65
C THR A 75 6.72 13.75 -27.14
N PHE A 76 6.00 14.76 -26.64
CA PHE A 76 5.99 15.04 -25.20
C PHE A 76 5.35 13.92 -24.38
N LEU A 77 4.32 13.26 -24.93
CA LEU A 77 3.73 12.09 -24.28
C LEU A 77 4.74 10.94 -24.18
N GLN A 78 5.41 10.59 -25.28
CA GLN A 78 6.44 9.55 -25.30
C GLN A 78 7.55 9.84 -24.29
N GLU A 79 8.12 11.05 -24.31
CA GLU A 79 9.19 11.45 -23.39
C GLU A 79 8.76 11.35 -21.91
N TRP A 80 7.52 11.74 -21.62
CA TRP A 80 6.98 11.63 -20.26
C TRP A 80 6.74 10.17 -19.84
N ILE A 81 6.25 9.31 -20.73
CA ILE A 81 6.10 7.88 -20.47
C ILE A 81 7.46 7.24 -20.21
N ASP A 82 8.48 7.57 -21.02
CA ASP A 82 9.84 7.08 -20.87
C ASP A 82 10.47 7.54 -19.56
N TYR A 83 10.21 8.79 -19.16
CA TYR A 83 10.61 9.28 -17.85
C TYR A 83 9.93 8.48 -16.73
N MET A 84 8.62 8.25 -16.80
CA MET A 84 7.94 7.43 -15.78
C MET A 84 8.47 5.98 -15.73
N LYS A 85 8.80 5.39 -16.89
CA LYS A 85 9.46 4.09 -16.99
C LYS A 85 10.83 4.10 -16.34
N TYR A 86 11.64 5.15 -16.59
CA TYR A 86 12.94 5.35 -15.96
C TYR A 86 12.83 5.30 -14.44
N PHE A 87 11.96 6.13 -13.88
CA PHE A 87 11.81 6.23 -12.43
C PHE A 87 11.30 4.93 -11.82
N TYR A 88 10.26 4.34 -12.42
CA TYR A 88 9.64 3.14 -11.88
C TYR A 88 10.56 1.90 -11.95
N THR A 89 11.37 1.79 -13.01
CA THR A 89 12.24 0.63 -13.25
C THR A 89 13.69 0.83 -12.80
N TYR A 90 13.99 1.97 -12.18
CA TYR A 90 15.35 2.37 -11.78
C TYR A 90 16.31 2.35 -12.99
N GLY A 91 15.94 3.08 -14.05
CA GLY A 91 16.67 3.11 -15.31
C GLY A 91 16.74 1.77 -16.04
N GLY A 92 15.81 0.86 -15.77
CA GLY A 92 15.83 -0.50 -16.34
C GLY A 92 16.76 -1.48 -15.62
N LYS A 93 17.22 -1.15 -14.41
CA LYS A 93 18.07 -2.04 -13.58
C LYS A 93 17.28 -2.99 -12.67
N CYS A 94 16.00 -2.70 -12.43
CA CYS A 94 15.13 -3.58 -11.66
C CYS A 94 14.22 -4.45 -12.54
N ASP A 95 14.58 -5.71 -12.70
CA ASP A 95 13.89 -6.71 -13.50
C ASP A 95 12.46 -7.01 -13.03
N ALA A 96 12.21 -7.03 -11.71
CA ALA A 96 10.85 -7.23 -11.20
C ALA A 96 9.92 -6.08 -11.64
N LYS A 97 10.40 -4.83 -11.54
CA LYS A 97 9.66 -3.65 -11.98
C LYS A 97 9.51 -3.61 -13.50
N LYS A 98 10.54 -3.99 -14.26
CA LYS A 98 10.43 -4.13 -15.74
C LYS A 98 9.37 -5.13 -16.15
N LYS A 99 9.32 -6.30 -15.50
CA LYS A 99 8.29 -7.32 -15.77
C LYS A 99 6.89 -6.78 -15.51
N LEU A 100 6.70 -6.03 -14.42
CA LEU A 100 5.41 -5.38 -14.12
C LEU A 100 5.06 -4.31 -15.17
N TRP A 101 6.01 -3.47 -15.56
CA TRP A 101 5.80 -2.47 -16.61
C TRP A 101 5.39 -3.13 -17.94
N MET A 102 6.11 -4.16 -18.35
CA MET A 102 5.82 -4.89 -19.58
C MET A 102 4.39 -5.48 -19.55
N LYS A 103 4.03 -6.16 -18.45
CA LYS A 103 2.72 -6.78 -18.29
C LYS A 103 1.55 -5.79 -18.30
N TYR A 104 1.69 -4.65 -17.62
CA TYR A 104 0.56 -3.77 -17.34
C TYR A 104 0.53 -2.48 -18.17
N ILE A 105 1.61 -2.14 -18.87
CA ILE A 105 1.68 -0.97 -19.76
C ILE A 105 1.89 -1.40 -21.20
N ASN A 106 2.93 -2.21 -21.48
CA ASN A 106 3.29 -2.55 -22.85
C ASN A 106 2.32 -3.56 -23.48
N GLU A 107 2.05 -4.69 -22.83
CA GLU A 107 1.17 -5.73 -23.36
C GLU A 107 -0.26 -5.20 -23.62
N PRO A 108 -0.88 -4.38 -22.73
CA PRO A 108 -2.21 -3.83 -22.98
C PRO A 108 -2.22 -2.63 -23.93
N TRP A 109 -1.07 -2.18 -24.46
CA TRP A 109 -0.97 -0.92 -25.20
C TRP A 109 -1.88 -0.88 -26.44
N GLU A 110 -1.85 -1.93 -27.27
CA GLU A 110 -2.73 -2.03 -28.44
C GLU A 110 -4.21 -1.96 -28.06
N GLN A 111 -4.57 -2.46 -26.88
CA GLN A 111 -5.95 -2.38 -26.38
C GLN A 111 -6.31 -0.97 -25.97
N ILE A 112 -5.37 -0.23 -25.35
CA ILE A 112 -5.55 1.20 -25.05
C ILE A 112 -5.84 1.95 -26.35
N GLU A 113 -5.01 1.80 -27.38
CA GLU A 113 -5.19 2.49 -28.66
C GLU A 113 -6.58 2.22 -29.28
N LYS A 114 -7.02 0.94 -29.26
CA LYS A 114 -8.35 0.54 -29.73
C LYS A 114 -9.49 1.22 -28.97
N GLU A 115 -9.36 1.38 -27.66
CA GLU A 115 -10.36 2.08 -26.82
C GLU A 115 -10.46 3.58 -27.13
N PHE A 116 -9.42 4.15 -27.73
CA PHE A 116 -9.45 5.51 -28.26
C PHE A 116 -9.86 5.56 -29.74
N HIS A 117 -10.32 4.46 -30.34
CA HIS A 117 -10.65 4.37 -31.76
C HIS A 117 -9.55 4.95 -32.65
N ASP A 118 -8.29 4.76 -32.23
CA ASP A 118 -7.16 5.42 -32.85
C ASP A 118 -6.76 4.74 -34.16
N ASN A 119 -6.39 5.57 -35.14
CA ASN A 119 -5.86 5.20 -36.44
C ASN A 119 -4.38 5.61 -36.58
N SER A 120 -3.62 5.61 -35.48
CA SER A 120 -2.18 5.87 -35.41
C SER A 120 -1.79 7.36 -35.40
N TRP A 121 -2.42 8.21 -34.56
CA TRP A 121 -1.90 9.57 -34.35
C TRP A 121 -0.57 9.60 -33.59
N CYS A 122 -0.27 8.55 -32.81
CA CYS A 122 0.95 8.46 -32.02
C CYS A 122 1.39 7.01 -31.85
N SER A 123 2.56 6.65 -32.41
CA SER A 123 3.17 5.34 -32.20
C SER A 123 4.09 5.40 -30.97
N ILE A 124 3.55 5.03 -29.80
CA ILE A 124 4.36 4.96 -28.58
C ILE A 124 5.28 3.74 -28.62
N SER A 125 6.57 3.98 -28.41
CA SER A 125 7.55 2.89 -28.36
C SER A 125 7.45 2.14 -27.03
N THR A 126 7.21 0.84 -27.11
CA THR A 126 7.24 -0.07 -25.96
C THR A 126 8.62 -0.68 -25.72
N GLU A 127 9.59 -0.46 -26.60
CA GLU A 127 10.87 -1.17 -26.62
C GLU A 127 11.85 -0.77 -25.50
N GLY A 128 12.98 -1.49 -25.47
CA GLY A 128 13.96 -1.54 -24.39
C GLY A 128 14.40 -0.17 -23.87
N PHE A 129 14.32 -0.05 -22.55
CA PHE A 129 14.78 1.13 -21.83
C PHE A 129 15.92 0.69 -20.91
N ASP A 130 17.16 1.01 -21.28
CA ASP A 130 18.34 0.84 -20.43
C ASP A 130 19.09 2.16 -20.40
N ASN A 131 19.07 2.80 -19.24
CA ASN A 131 19.70 4.08 -19.02
C ASN A 131 20.60 4.03 -17.79
N SER A 132 21.51 4.99 -17.70
CA SER A 132 22.33 5.15 -16.50
C SER A 132 21.43 5.48 -15.31
N PHE A 133 21.61 4.73 -14.22
CA PHE A 133 20.92 4.95 -12.95
C PHE A 133 21.92 4.78 -11.83
N GLN A 134 21.82 5.61 -10.79
CA GLN A 134 22.72 5.51 -9.64
C GLN A 134 22.45 4.22 -8.88
N SER A 135 23.45 3.34 -8.80
CA SER A 135 23.32 2.02 -8.19
C SER A 135 22.91 2.09 -6.71
N GLU A 136 23.33 3.14 -6.00
CA GLU A 136 23.01 3.38 -4.58
C GLU A 136 21.51 3.62 -4.32
N LEU A 137 20.76 4.05 -5.34
CA LEU A 137 19.33 4.31 -5.24
C LEU A 137 18.47 3.09 -5.61
N ILE A 138 19.08 1.99 -6.06
CA ILE A 138 18.39 0.76 -6.40
C ILE A 138 18.15 -0.02 -5.10
N PRO A 139 16.89 -0.36 -4.74
CA PRO A 139 16.63 -1.15 -3.56
C PRO A 139 17.31 -2.53 -3.64
N ASP A 140 17.96 -2.97 -2.57
CA ASP A 140 18.64 -4.28 -2.52
C ASP A 140 17.71 -5.45 -2.84
N ASN A 141 16.43 -5.32 -2.52
CA ASN A 141 15.42 -6.36 -2.73
C ASN A 141 14.70 -6.28 -4.08
N CYS A 142 15.14 -5.43 -5.01
CA CYS A 142 14.38 -5.13 -6.21
C CYS A 142 14.17 -6.35 -7.13
N ASN A 143 15.15 -7.26 -7.22
CA ASN A 143 15.12 -8.41 -8.13
C ASN A 143 14.77 -9.75 -7.46
N GLY A 144 14.32 -9.73 -6.20
CA GLY A 144 13.96 -10.90 -5.39
C GLY A 144 14.93 -11.10 -4.23
N HIS A 145 14.65 -11.92 -3.22
CA HIS A 145 13.42 -12.54 -2.76
C HIS A 145 12.94 -11.68 -1.60
N GLY A 146 11.63 -11.48 -1.43
CA GLY A 146 11.14 -10.92 -0.18
C GLY A 146 11.63 -11.80 0.96
N THR A 147 12.69 -11.41 1.64
CA THR A 147 12.74 -11.57 3.08
C THR A 147 11.55 -10.76 3.55
N ILE A 148 10.37 -11.39 3.56
CA ILE A 148 9.30 -10.98 4.46
C ILE A 148 10.05 -10.77 5.76
N SER A 149 10.16 -9.52 6.20
CA SER A 149 10.82 -9.20 7.44
C SER A 149 10.20 -10.14 8.47
N SER A 150 10.99 -11.11 8.95
CA SER A 150 10.53 -12.25 9.75
C SER A 150 9.84 -11.78 11.05
N VAL A 151 9.88 -10.48 11.31
CA VAL A 151 9.24 -9.75 12.39
C VAL A 151 7.72 -9.98 12.45
N ILE A 152 7.00 -10.07 11.32
CA ILE A 152 5.52 -10.19 11.36
C ILE A 152 5.05 -11.58 11.83
N PRO A 153 5.52 -12.71 11.26
CA PRO A 153 5.15 -14.04 11.74
C PRO A 153 5.66 -14.31 13.16
N LEU A 154 6.87 -13.83 13.51
CA LEU A 154 7.44 -14.02 14.84
C LEU A 154 6.59 -13.36 15.93
N SER A 155 6.09 -12.15 15.69
CA SER A 155 5.27 -11.40 16.67
C SER A 155 3.98 -12.14 17.07
N VAL A 156 3.28 -12.71 16.09
CA VAL A 156 2.03 -13.45 16.33
C VAL A 156 2.31 -14.76 17.08
N CYS A 157 3.37 -15.48 16.70
CA CYS A 157 3.79 -16.70 17.38
C CYS A 157 4.17 -16.45 18.85
N PHE A 158 4.94 -15.40 19.13
CA PHE A 158 5.32 -15.05 20.51
C PHE A 158 4.11 -14.65 21.37
N SER A 159 3.12 -13.96 20.79
CA SER A 159 1.89 -13.58 21.49
C SER A 159 1.09 -14.81 21.90
N ILE A 160 0.94 -15.80 20.99
CA ILE A 160 0.25 -17.07 21.26
C ILE A 160 1.02 -17.91 22.29
N PHE A 161 2.34 -18.04 22.14
CA PHE A 161 3.18 -18.77 23.10
C PHE A 161 3.11 -18.17 24.51
N SER A 162 3.14 -16.84 24.61
CA SER A 162 3.04 -16.13 25.89
C SER A 162 1.70 -16.40 26.57
N PHE A 163 0.60 -16.34 25.82
CA PHE A 163 -0.74 -16.64 26.33
C PHE A 163 -0.85 -18.10 26.84
N VAL A 164 -0.35 -19.07 26.07
CA VAL A 164 -0.35 -20.48 26.46
C VAL A 164 0.48 -20.72 27.73
N LEU A 165 1.65 -20.10 27.85
CA LEU A 165 2.50 -20.16 29.06
C LEU A 165 1.77 -19.62 30.29
N ILE A 166 1.09 -18.48 30.17
CA ILE A 166 0.28 -17.89 31.25
C ILE A 166 -0.84 -18.85 31.66
N CYS A 167 -1.56 -19.44 30.70
CA CYS A 167 -2.61 -20.42 30.99
C CYS A 167 -2.09 -21.66 31.72
N ILE A 168 -0.93 -22.19 31.35
CA ILE A 168 -0.29 -23.34 32.03
C ILE A 168 0.10 -22.97 33.47
N ILE A 169 0.68 -21.78 33.66
CA ILE A 169 1.02 -21.23 34.97
C ILE A 169 -0.25 -21.15 35.82
N LEU A 170 -1.29 -20.47 35.35
CA LEU A 170 -2.56 -20.31 36.08
C LEU A 170 -3.22 -21.65 36.38
N TYR A 171 -3.24 -22.59 35.43
CA TYR A 171 -3.77 -23.94 35.64
C TYR A 171 -3.03 -24.66 36.77
N LYS A 172 -1.70 -24.61 36.79
CA LYS A 172 -0.85 -25.20 37.82
C LYS A 172 -0.93 -24.49 39.17
N PHE A 173 -1.35 -23.21 39.19
CA PHE A 173 -1.56 -22.41 40.41
C PHE A 173 -3.02 -22.44 40.93
N THR A 174 -3.97 -23.06 40.23
CA THR A 174 -5.31 -23.42 40.74
C THR A 174 -5.36 -24.12 42.12
N PRO A 175 -4.38 -24.96 42.58
CA PRO A 175 -4.38 -25.46 43.96
C PRO A 175 -4.23 -24.36 45.03
N MET A 176 -3.93 -23.10 44.66
CA MET A 176 -3.98 -21.97 45.59
C MET A 176 -5.38 -21.70 46.15
N GLU A 177 -6.46 -22.12 45.48
CA GLU A 177 -7.79 -22.07 46.10
C GLU A 177 -7.83 -22.85 47.42
N SER A 178 -7.19 -24.02 47.47
CA SER A 178 -7.13 -24.84 48.68
C SER A 178 -6.27 -24.19 49.76
N TRP A 179 -5.18 -23.53 49.36
CA TRP A 179 -4.27 -22.81 50.26
C TRP A 179 -4.90 -21.55 50.84
N ILE A 180 -5.61 -20.77 50.03
CA ILE A 180 -6.36 -19.58 50.46
C ILE A 180 -7.51 -19.99 51.38
N LYS A 181 -8.29 -21.02 51.02
CA LYS A 181 -9.34 -21.59 51.89
C LYS A 181 -8.76 -22.06 53.23
N CYS A 182 -7.58 -22.69 53.22
CA CYS A 182 -6.90 -23.15 54.43
C CYS A 182 -6.37 -22.00 55.30
N TYR A 183 -5.81 -20.96 54.68
CA TYR A 183 -5.34 -19.76 55.36
C TYR A 183 -6.49 -19.00 56.05
N ILE A 184 -7.60 -18.79 55.33
CA ILE A 184 -8.82 -18.18 55.89
C ILE A 184 -9.37 -19.00 57.05
N ARG A 185 -9.40 -20.34 56.93
CA ARG A 185 -9.85 -21.25 58.00
C ARG A 185 -8.95 -21.20 59.23
N LYS A 186 -7.62 -21.16 59.06
CA LYS A 186 -6.67 -21.01 60.18
C LYS A 186 -6.85 -19.67 60.91
N LYS A 187 -7.04 -18.58 60.16
CA LYS A 187 -7.27 -17.25 60.74
C LYS A 187 -8.60 -17.16 61.50
N LYS A 188 -9.66 -17.78 60.97
CA LYS A 188 -10.97 -17.87 61.65
C LYS A 188 -10.89 -18.66 62.97
N LYS A 189 -10.07 -19.72 63.02
CA LYS A 189 -9.88 -20.53 64.23
C LYS A 189 -9.13 -19.77 65.32
N SER A 190 -8.03 -19.09 64.96
CA SER A 190 -7.29 -18.21 65.89
C SER A 190 -8.16 -17.09 66.47
N LEU A 191 -9.07 -16.51 65.67
CA LEU A 191 -10.01 -15.50 66.16
C LEU A 191 -11.07 -16.08 67.12
N GLN A 192 -11.50 -17.33 66.91
CA GLN A 192 -12.42 -18.02 67.83
C GLN A 192 -11.74 -18.40 69.14
N ASP A 193 -10.46 -18.78 69.09
CA ASP A 193 -9.67 -19.09 70.29
C ASP A 193 -9.48 -17.82 71.15
N ILE A 194 -9.18 -16.67 70.52
CA ILE A 194 -9.11 -15.35 71.19
C ILE A 194 -10.49 -14.93 71.77
N ASN A 195 -11.59 -15.18 71.04
CA ASN A 195 -12.94 -14.89 71.53
C ASN A 195 -13.43 -15.85 72.63
N ASN A 196 -12.82 -17.03 72.80
CA ASN A 196 -13.14 -17.94 73.90
C ASN A 196 -12.33 -17.60 75.16
N GLU A 197 -11.10 -17.05 75.04
CA GLU A 197 -10.36 -16.45 76.16
C GLU A 197 -10.99 -15.13 76.64
N GLY A 198 -11.68 -14.39 75.77
CA GLY A 198 -12.39 -13.15 76.12
C GLY A 198 -13.79 -13.30 76.73
N LYS A 199 -14.28 -14.52 76.98
CA LYS A 199 -15.66 -14.78 77.46
C LYS A 199 -15.84 -14.76 78.98
N GLU A 200 -14.79 -14.50 79.77
CA GLU A 200 -14.95 -14.20 81.19
C GLU A 200 -15.40 -12.75 81.46
N GLU A 201 -15.39 -11.87 80.45
CA GLU A 201 -15.84 -10.48 80.62
C GLU A 201 -16.89 -10.11 79.58
N LEU A 202 -18.03 -9.60 80.06
CA LEU A 202 -19.06 -8.88 79.30
C LEU A 202 -19.98 -9.72 78.41
N SER A 203 -20.91 -10.38 79.09
CA SER A 203 -22.32 -10.43 78.71
C SER A 203 -22.83 -9.09 78.15
N GLU A 204 -23.81 -9.16 77.24
CA GLU A 204 -24.61 -8.05 76.68
C GLU A 204 -23.94 -7.19 75.58
N ASN A 205 -24.07 -7.60 74.32
CA ASN A 205 -25.07 -6.95 73.46
C ASN A 205 -25.14 -7.51 72.02
N SER A 206 -26.38 -7.89 71.66
CA SER A 206 -27.04 -7.85 70.35
C SER A 206 -26.39 -8.55 69.14
N LEU A 207 -26.74 -9.83 69.01
CA LEU A 207 -27.45 -10.46 67.88
C LEU A 207 -27.58 -9.61 66.59
N CYS A 208 -26.77 -9.92 65.56
CA CYS A 208 -27.03 -9.49 64.19
C CYS A 208 -28.21 -10.29 63.60
N ASN A 209 -29.28 -9.57 63.27
CA ASN A 209 -30.47 -10.08 62.60
C ASN A 209 -30.19 -10.51 61.14
N LEU A 210 -31.02 -11.46 60.71
CA LEU A 210 -31.16 -12.04 59.38
C LEU A 210 -31.33 -11.02 58.25
N ASN A 211 -30.68 -11.24 57.10
CA ASN A 211 -31.31 -11.75 55.87
C ASN A 211 -30.23 -12.12 54.83
#